data_AF-A0A1A8DJQ4-F1
#
_entry.id   AF-A0A1A8DJQ4-F1
#
_cell.length_a   1.000
_cell.length_b   1.000
_cell.length_c   1.000
_cell.angle_alpha   90.00
_cell.angle_beta   90.00
_cell.angle_gamma   90.00
#
_symmetry.space_group_name_H-M   'P 1'
#
loop_
_entity.id
_entity.type
_entity.pdbx_description
1 polymer ?
#
loop_
_entity_poly.entity_id
_entity_poly.type
_entity_poly.pdbx_seq_one_letter_code
_entity_poly.pdbx_strand_id
1 'polypeptide(L)'
;NSKYDPKAVVANLTCRRADQHFKPYLKQHLPKRLHYANNRRIEDIHLLVDRKWHVARKVPEGRRYCGFSGDHGYDNKINSMQTIFLGFGPQFKFKTKVPAFENIELYNVMCDLLGLKPAPNNGTHGSLNHLLRSPSFRPTMPEEVSRPTASNLVPMVTDDLGCSCDEKNKVEELNQRLRQAIDDNRNLPFG
;
A
#
# COMPACT_ATOMS: atom_id res chain seq x y z
N ASN A 1 -9.91 -29.63 -7.86
CA ASN A 1 -10.89 -29.51 -8.97
C ASN A 1 -10.12 -29.11 -10.22
N SER A 2 -9.72 -30.06 -11.08
CA SER A 2 -8.80 -29.84 -12.22
C SER A 2 -9.30 -28.91 -13.33
N LYS A 3 -10.42 -28.20 -13.12
CA LYS A 3 -11.04 -27.28 -14.08
C LYS A 3 -11.05 -25.81 -13.63
N TYR A 4 -10.55 -25.47 -12.45
CA TYR A 4 -10.53 -24.08 -11.97
C TYR A 4 -9.17 -23.44 -12.26
N ASP A 5 -9.13 -22.53 -13.24
CA ASP A 5 -7.99 -21.66 -13.52
C ASP A 5 -8.38 -20.19 -13.26
N PRO A 6 -7.93 -19.60 -12.13
CA PRO A 6 -8.16 -18.19 -11.83
C PRO A 6 -7.69 -17.23 -12.91
N LYS A 7 -6.58 -17.55 -13.59
CA LYS A 7 -5.99 -16.68 -14.63
C LYS A 7 -6.91 -16.60 -15.84
N ALA A 8 -7.41 -17.75 -16.30
CA ALA A 8 -8.39 -17.81 -17.39
C ALA A 8 -9.67 -17.03 -17.05
N VAL A 9 -10.18 -17.12 -15.82
CA VAL A 9 -11.37 -16.38 -15.41
C VAL A 9 -11.11 -14.86 -15.38
N VAL A 10 -9.98 -14.42 -14.82
CA VAL A 10 -9.60 -13.01 -14.82
C VAL A 10 -9.49 -12.48 -16.24
N ALA A 11 -8.75 -13.17 -17.11
CA ALA A 11 -8.59 -12.79 -18.53
C ALA A 11 -9.93 -12.70 -19.26
N ASN A 12 -10.85 -13.64 -19.01
CA ASN A 12 -12.20 -13.62 -19.59
C ASN A 12 -13.04 -12.44 -19.08
N LEU A 13 -12.80 -11.93 -17.88
CA LEU A 13 -13.55 -10.78 -17.32
C LEU A 13 -12.88 -9.43 -17.60
N THR A 14 -11.64 -9.40 -18.09
CA THR A 14 -10.89 -8.18 -18.35
C THR A 14 -11.34 -7.50 -19.65
N CYS A 15 -11.61 -6.19 -19.59
CA CYS A 15 -11.86 -5.33 -20.76
C CYS A 15 -12.98 -5.82 -21.69
N ARG A 16 -14.08 -6.35 -21.13
CA ARG A 16 -15.20 -6.87 -21.93
C ARG A 16 -16.11 -5.78 -22.47
N ARG A 17 -16.14 -4.61 -21.85
CA ARG A 17 -16.87 -3.42 -22.29
C ARG A 17 -16.04 -2.16 -22.05
N ALA A 18 -16.29 -1.12 -22.85
CA ALA A 18 -15.62 0.17 -22.68
C ALA A 18 -16.02 0.87 -21.37
N ASP A 19 -17.26 0.69 -20.92
CA ASP A 19 -17.86 1.23 -19.70
C ASP A 19 -17.87 0.21 -18.54
N GLN A 20 -16.86 -0.65 -18.46
CA GLN A 20 -16.81 -1.69 -17.44
C GLN A 20 -16.50 -1.11 -16.05
N HIS A 21 -17.47 -1.20 -15.13
CA HIS A 21 -17.40 -0.64 -13.76
C HIS A 21 -16.85 -1.59 -12.68
N PHE A 22 -16.15 -2.63 -13.10
CA PHE A 22 -15.37 -3.46 -12.20
C PHE A 22 -14.11 -3.95 -12.90
N LYS A 23 -13.06 -4.18 -12.13
CA LYS A 23 -11.80 -4.74 -12.64
C LYS A 23 -11.49 -6.06 -11.93
N PRO A 24 -11.37 -7.19 -12.66
CA PRO A 24 -10.95 -8.44 -12.07
C PRO A 24 -9.45 -8.41 -11.77
N TYR A 25 -9.08 -8.95 -10.62
CA TYR A 25 -7.71 -9.13 -10.16
C TYR A 25 -7.54 -10.55 -9.64
N LEU A 26 -6.37 -11.12 -9.87
CA LEU A 26 -5.89 -12.16 -8.96
C LEU A 26 -5.54 -11.48 -7.63
N LYS A 27 -5.80 -12.11 -6.49
CA LYS A 27 -5.60 -11.47 -5.17
C LYS A 27 -4.20 -10.88 -4.98
N GLN A 28 -3.15 -11.54 -5.50
CA GLN A 28 -1.77 -11.05 -5.42
C GLN A 28 -1.49 -9.78 -6.22
N HIS A 29 -2.34 -9.46 -7.21
CA HIS A 29 -2.23 -8.29 -8.08
C HIS A 29 -3.13 -7.13 -7.63
N LEU A 30 -3.90 -7.29 -6.54
CA LEU A 30 -4.61 -6.18 -5.93
C LEU A 30 -3.63 -5.08 -5.48
N PRO A 31 -4.04 -3.80 -5.48
CA PRO A 31 -3.22 -2.71 -4.95
C PRO A 31 -2.71 -3.04 -3.54
N LYS A 32 -1.39 -3.00 -3.34
CA LYS A 32 -0.75 -3.41 -2.07
C LYS A 32 -1.31 -2.69 -0.85
N ARG A 33 -1.70 -1.43 -1.00
CA ARG A 33 -2.37 -0.62 0.04
C ARG A 33 -3.64 -1.24 0.64
N LEU A 34 -4.26 -2.21 -0.03
CA LEU A 34 -5.44 -2.89 0.52
C LEU A 34 -5.05 -3.98 1.52
N HIS A 35 -3.79 -4.46 1.50
CA HIS A 35 -3.29 -5.56 2.32
C HIS A 35 -4.20 -6.81 2.30
N TYR A 36 -4.90 -7.04 1.18
CA TYR A 36 -6.01 -8.00 1.06
C TYR A 36 -5.67 -9.19 0.15
N ALA A 37 -4.63 -9.95 0.51
CA ALA A 37 -4.20 -11.11 -0.28
C ALA A 37 -3.65 -12.27 0.55
N ASN A 38 -3.03 -11.99 1.71
CA ASN A 38 -2.30 -12.99 2.49
C ASN A 38 -3.21 -13.75 3.47
N ASN A 39 -4.25 -14.42 2.97
CA ASN A 39 -5.06 -15.33 3.77
C ASN A 39 -5.73 -16.38 2.87
N ARG A 40 -5.83 -17.63 3.34
CA ARG A 40 -6.54 -18.69 2.62
C ARG A 40 -8.04 -18.45 2.45
N ARG A 41 -8.63 -17.61 3.31
CA ARG A 41 -10.05 -17.20 3.26
C ARG A 41 -10.33 -16.11 2.22
N ILE A 42 -9.28 -15.54 1.62
CA ILE A 42 -9.38 -14.56 0.54
C ILE A 42 -9.30 -15.35 -0.77
N GLU A 43 -10.38 -15.34 -1.55
CA GLU A 43 -10.51 -16.05 -2.81
C GLU A 43 -9.45 -15.62 -3.84
N ASP A 44 -9.11 -16.49 -4.79
CA ASP A 44 -8.03 -16.21 -5.74
C ASP A 44 -8.36 -15.07 -6.71
N ILE A 45 -9.65 -14.74 -6.88
CA ILE A 45 -10.15 -13.70 -7.78
C ILE A 45 -10.94 -12.67 -6.98
N HIS A 46 -10.61 -11.40 -7.16
CA HIS A 46 -11.36 -10.26 -6.62
C HIS A 46 -11.81 -9.33 -7.74
N LEU A 47 -13.00 -8.76 -7.58
CA LEU A 47 -13.51 -7.72 -8.46
C LEU A 47 -13.42 -6.41 -7.68
N LEU A 48 -12.56 -5.49 -8.13
CA LEU A 48 -12.54 -4.13 -7.60
C LEU A 48 -13.62 -3.34 -8.33
N VAL A 49 -14.66 -2.93 -7.61
CA VAL A 49 -15.89 -2.37 -8.18
C VAL A 49 -15.92 -0.85 -7.97
N ASP A 50 -16.34 -0.13 -9.00
CA ASP A 50 -16.54 1.32 -8.92
C ASP A 50 -17.65 1.66 -7.92
N ARG A 51 -17.57 2.85 -7.32
CA ARG A 51 -18.60 3.33 -6.40
C ARG A 51 -19.97 3.34 -7.11
N LYS A 52 -21.02 2.94 -6.38
CA LYS A 52 -22.42 2.84 -6.86
C LYS A 52 -22.69 1.65 -7.79
N TRP A 53 -21.71 0.78 -8.01
CA TRP A 53 -21.87 -0.47 -8.75
C TRP A 53 -21.80 -1.68 -7.83
N HIS A 54 -22.48 -2.75 -8.20
CA HIS A 54 -22.47 -4.00 -7.44
C HIS A 54 -22.33 -5.16 -8.42
N VAL A 55 -21.61 -6.22 -8.04
CA VAL A 55 -21.45 -7.41 -8.86
C VAL A 55 -22.09 -8.62 -8.20
N ALA A 56 -22.97 -9.30 -8.94
CA ALA A 56 -23.58 -10.55 -8.53
C ALA A 56 -23.57 -11.53 -9.72
N ARG A 57 -23.47 -12.84 -9.45
CA ARG A 57 -23.48 -13.87 -10.51
C ARG A 57 -24.85 -14.00 -11.18
N LYS A 58 -25.93 -13.82 -10.41
CA LYS A 58 -27.33 -13.84 -10.86
C LYS A 58 -28.08 -12.76 -10.11
N VAL A 59 -29.15 -12.25 -10.73
CA VAL A 59 -30.11 -11.39 -10.02
C VAL A 59 -30.76 -12.21 -8.90
N PRO A 60 -30.92 -11.67 -7.68
CA PRO A 60 -31.62 -12.35 -6.60
C PRO A 60 -33.04 -12.75 -7.03
N GLU A 61 -33.45 -13.98 -6.71
CA GLU A 61 -34.80 -14.47 -7.01
C GLU A 61 -35.88 -13.54 -6.43
N GLY A 62 -36.93 -13.27 -7.20
CA GLY A 62 -38.03 -12.39 -6.79
C GLY A 62 -37.77 -10.88 -6.92
N ARG A 63 -36.62 -10.45 -7.46
CA ARG A 63 -36.33 -9.02 -7.71
C ARG A 63 -36.11 -8.73 -9.20
N ARG A 64 -36.75 -7.67 -9.72
CA ARG A 64 -36.55 -7.20 -11.12
C ARG A 64 -35.25 -6.42 -11.33
N TYR A 65 -34.63 -5.92 -10.26
CA TYR A 65 -33.40 -5.15 -10.26
C TYR A 65 -32.57 -5.53 -9.03
N CYS A 66 -31.26 -5.23 -9.06
CA CYS A 66 -30.39 -5.30 -7.88
C CYS A 66 -30.85 -4.24 -6.85
N GLY A 67 -31.92 -4.55 -6.11
CA GLY A 67 -32.54 -3.67 -5.12
C GLY A 67 -31.75 -3.63 -3.82
N PHE A 68 -30.56 -3.04 -3.87
CA PHE A 68 -29.80 -2.74 -2.66
C PHE A 68 -30.17 -1.33 -2.19
N SER A 69 -30.35 -1.15 -0.88
CA SER A 69 -30.48 0.16 -0.25
C SER A 69 -29.10 0.85 -0.21
N GLY A 70 -28.70 1.48 0.89
CA GLY A 70 -27.28 1.82 1.07
C GLY A 70 -26.42 0.56 1.12
N ASP A 71 -25.19 0.63 0.60
CA ASP A 71 -24.23 -0.48 0.58
C ASP A 71 -22.80 0.04 0.86
N HIS A 72 -21.90 -0.85 1.28
CA HIS A 72 -20.51 -0.55 1.64
C HIS A 72 -19.57 -1.73 1.30
N GLY A 73 -18.27 -1.57 1.57
CA GLY A 73 -17.25 -2.58 1.25
C GLY A 73 -16.48 -2.32 -0.04
N TYR A 74 -16.68 -1.14 -0.64
CA TYR A 74 -15.85 -0.62 -1.73
C TYR A 74 -14.43 -0.31 -1.25
N ASP A 75 -13.59 0.15 -2.18
CA ASP A 75 -12.25 0.65 -1.90
C ASP A 75 -12.22 1.62 -0.70
N ASN A 76 -11.36 1.32 0.27
CA ASN A 76 -11.26 2.05 1.55
C ASN A 76 -10.83 3.52 1.40
N LYS A 77 -10.38 3.96 0.22
CA LYS A 77 -10.07 5.37 -0.06
C LYS A 77 -11.25 6.16 -0.63
N ILE A 78 -12.38 5.52 -0.92
CA ILE A 78 -13.57 6.24 -1.39
C ILE A 78 -14.15 7.08 -0.24
N ASN A 79 -14.52 8.33 -0.53
CA ASN A 79 -14.98 9.29 0.48
C ASN A 79 -16.19 8.78 1.29
N SER A 80 -17.14 8.07 0.66
CA SER A 80 -18.30 7.49 1.38
C SER A 80 -17.98 6.27 2.24
N MET A 81 -16.77 5.71 2.14
CA MET A 81 -16.30 4.61 2.98
C MET A 81 -15.44 5.11 4.15
N GLN A 82 -15.18 6.42 4.23
CA GLN A 82 -14.47 7.01 5.36
C GLN A 82 -15.34 6.95 6.62
N THR A 83 -14.70 6.70 7.76
CA THR A 83 -15.35 6.56 9.06
C THR A 83 -15.14 7.80 9.93
N ILE A 84 -15.96 7.93 10.98
CA ILE A 84 -15.84 9.00 11.97
C ILE A 84 -14.91 8.55 13.09
N PHE A 85 -14.06 9.47 13.57
CA PHE A 85 -13.31 9.32 14.81
C PHE A 85 -13.50 10.57 15.68
N LEU A 86 -13.80 10.37 16.97
CA LEU A 86 -13.89 11.42 17.97
C LEU A 86 -13.23 10.93 19.27
N GLY A 87 -12.06 11.49 19.59
CA GLY A 87 -11.40 11.27 20.88
C GLY A 87 -11.85 12.32 21.89
N PHE A 88 -12.55 11.90 22.95
CA PHE A 88 -12.92 12.78 24.06
C PHE A 88 -12.53 12.14 25.39
N GLY A 89 -11.84 12.91 26.23
CA GLY A 89 -11.38 12.45 27.54
C GLY A 89 -10.17 13.24 28.02
N PRO A 90 -9.71 13.00 29.27
CA PRO A 90 -8.61 13.74 29.87
C PRO A 90 -7.28 13.55 29.12
N GLN A 91 -7.09 12.41 28.46
CA GLN A 91 -5.85 12.07 27.76
C GLN A 91 -5.77 12.62 26.33
N PHE A 92 -6.91 12.93 25.70
CA PHE A 92 -6.94 13.51 24.36
C PHE A 92 -6.76 15.04 24.41
N LYS A 93 -6.07 15.59 23.41
CA LYS A 93 -6.00 17.04 23.24
C LYS A 93 -7.38 17.62 22.94
N PHE A 94 -7.66 18.80 23.51
CA PHE A 94 -8.96 19.46 23.34
C PHE A 94 -9.06 20.16 21.98
N LYS A 95 -10.24 20.12 21.35
CA LYS A 95 -10.56 20.84 20.10
C LYS A 95 -9.50 20.70 19.01
N THR A 96 -8.85 19.54 18.93
CA THR A 96 -7.77 19.29 17.98
C THR A 96 -8.32 18.54 16.78
N LYS A 97 -8.22 19.15 15.59
CA LYS A 97 -8.50 18.49 14.31
C LYS A 97 -7.21 17.92 13.76
N VAL A 98 -7.26 16.69 13.26
CA VAL A 98 -6.10 15.99 12.72
C VAL A 98 -6.35 15.50 11.28
N PRO A 99 -5.29 15.22 10.51
CA PRO A 99 -5.44 14.52 9.24
C PRO A 99 -6.10 13.14 9.40
N ALA A 100 -6.63 12.60 8.31
CA ALA A 100 -7.14 11.24 8.29
C ALA A 100 -6.02 10.23 8.61
N PHE A 101 -6.38 9.16 9.31
CA PHE A 101 -5.50 8.06 9.65
C PHE A 101 -6.26 6.73 9.54
N GLU A 102 -5.54 5.62 9.53
CA GLU A 102 -6.14 4.29 9.37
C GLU A 102 -6.61 3.73 10.73
N ASN A 103 -7.75 3.06 10.77
CA ASN A 103 -8.33 2.55 12.02
C ASN A 103 -7.43 1.50 12.71
N ILE A 104 -6.52 0.86 11.99
CA ILE A 104 -5.53 -0.09 12.53
C ILE A 104 -4.59 0.58 13.55
N GLU A 105 -4.40 1.89 13.47
CA GLU A 105 -3.58 2.67 14.40
C GLU A 105 -4.22 2.80 15.80
N LEU A 106 -5.55 2.64 15.89
CA LEU A 106 -6.30 2.83 17.14
C LEU A 106 -5.94 1.80 18.22
N TYR A 107 -5.50 0.61 17.83
CA TYR A 107 -5.10 -0.41 18.80
C TYR A 107 -3.96 0.06 19.72
N ASN A 108 -2.93 0.70 19.14
CA ASN A 108 -1.81 1.25 19.90
C ASN A 108 -2.27 2.40 20.81
N VAL A 109 -3.14 3.29 20.32
CA VAL A 109 -3.72 4.38 21.13
C VAL A 109 -4.50 3.83 22.32
N MET A 110 -5.33 2.80 22.12
CA MET A 110 -6.07 2.17 23.23
C MET A 110 -5.13 1.54 24.25
N CYS A 111 -4.04 0.90 23.81
CA CYS A 111 -3.03 0.35 24.71
C CYS A 111 -2.35 1.46 25.53
N ASP A 112 -1.96 2.57 24.88
CA ASP A 112 -1.34 3.72 25.55
C ASP A 112 -2.26 4.35 26.60
N LEU A 113 -3.56 4.49 26.28
CA LEU A 113 -4.58 5.02 27.20
C LEU A 113 -4.80 4.12 28.42
N LEU A 114 -4.66 2.81 28.26
CA LEU A 114 -4.84 1.81 29.33
C LEU A 114 -3.54 1.47 30.06
N GLY A 115 -2.39 2.01 29.64
CA GLY A 115 -1.08 1.66 30.19
C GLY A 115 -0.64 0.22 29.86
N LEU A 116 -1.10 -0.33 28.73
CA LEU A 116 -0.79 -1.69 28.29
C LEU A 116 0.35 -1.70 27.28
N LYS A 117 1.17 -2.75 27.30
CA LYS A 117 2.10 -3.05 26.21
C LYS A 117 1.32 -3.65 25.04
N PRO A 118 1.31 -3.03 23.84
CA PRO A 118 0.59 -3.58 22.69
C PRO A 118 1.21 -4.90 22.23
N ALA A 119 0.37 -5.84 21.78
CA ALA A 119 0.82 -7.01 21.04
C ALA A 119 1.30 -6.61 19.62
N PRO A 120 2.11 -7.44 18.94
CA PRO A 120 2.50 -7.19 17.56
C PRO A 120 1.28 -6.96 16.66
N ASN A 121 1.26 -5.84 15.95
CA ASN A 121 0.16 -5.41 15.10
C ASN A 121 0.68 -4.60 13.90
N ASN A 122 -0.21 -4.21 12.98
CA ASN A 122 0.18 -3.47 11.78
C ASN A 122 0.14 -1.94 11.93
N GLY A 123 -0.32 -1.41 13.06
CA GLY A 123 -0.28 0.03 13.34
C GLY A 123 1.13 0.48 13.70
N THR A 124 1.50 1.69 13.28
CA THR A 124 2.78 2.31 13.61
C THR A 124 2.71 2.96 15.00
N HIS A 125 3.22 2.29 16.03
CA HIS A 125 3.16 2.79 17.42
C HIS A 125 3.82 4.17 17.52
N GLY A 126 3.07 5.16 18.02
CA GLY A 126 3.52 6.55 18.12
C GLY A 126 3.05 7.47 16.98
N SER A 127 2.53 6.92 15.87
CA SER A 127 2.00 7.70 14.73
C SER A 127 0.92 8.70 15.16
N LEU A 128 0.10 8.30 16.14
CA LEU A 128 -1.01 9.07 16.70
C LEU A 128 -0.68 9.80 18.01
N ASN A 129 0.60 9.93 18.38
CA ASN A 129 1.02 10.68 19.58
C ASN A 129 0.50 12.12 19.59
N HIS A 130 0.35 12.72 18.41
CA HIS A 130 -0.16 14.07 18.26
C HIS A 130 -1.63 14.23 18.72
N LEU A 131 -2.39 13.13 18.92
CA LEU A 131 -3.74 13.12 19.50
C LEU A 131 -3.74 13.27 21.03
N LEU A 132 -2.68 12.83 21.69
CA LEU A 132 -2.61 12.68 23.14
C LEU A 132 -1.93 13.87 23.80
N ARG A 133 -2.37 14.26 24.99
CA ARG A 133 -1.75 15.34 25.78
C ARG A 133 -0.37 14.94 26.30
N SER A 134 -0.25 13.70 26.74
CA SER A 134 0.95 13.13 27.33
C SER A 134 1.17 11.73 26.78
N PRO A 135 1.80 11.60 25.59
CA PRO A 135 2.09 10.29 25.00
C PRO A 135 3.05 9.49 25.88
N SER A 136 2.70 8.24 26.17
CA SER A 136 3.52 7.31 26.96
C SER A 136 4.68 6.72 26.16
N PHE A 137 4.48 6.53 24.85
CA PHE A 137 5.47 5.94 23.95
C PHE A 137 6.20 7.00 23.12
N ARG A 138 7.53 6.86 23.00
CA ARG A 138 8.37 7.67 22.11
C ARG A 138 8.95 6.77 21.00
N PRO A 139 8.49 6.90 19.74
CA PRO A 139 9.04 6.10 18.65
C PRO A 139 10.50 6.47 18.39
N THR A 140 11.30 5.48 18.04
CA THR A 140 12.68 5.65 17.59
C THR A 140 12.81 5.18 16.14
N MET A 141 13.79 5.72 15.41
CA MET A 141 14.12 5.20 14.10
C MET A 141 14.68 3.77 14.24
N PRO A 142 14.26 2.82 13.39
CA PRO A 142 14.87 1.50 13.36
C PRO A 142 16.36 1.59 13.03
N GLU A 143 17.17 0.78 13.71
CA GLU A 143 18.60 0.70 13.42
C GLU A 143 18.87 -0.08 12.14
N GLU A 144 19.87 0.37 11.38
CA GLU A 144 20.37 -0.37 10.21
C GLU A 144 21.04 -1.66 10.68
N VAL A 145 20.59 -2.81 10.15
CA VAL A 145 21.07 -4.13 10.58
C VAL A 145 22.50 -4.41 10.07
N SER A 146 22.85 -3.88 8.90
CA SER A 146 24.13 -4.13 8.24
C SER A 146 24.54 -2.94 7.41
N ARG A 147 25.82 -2.56 7.48
CA ARG A 147 26.37 -1.47 6.68
C ARG A 147 26.46 -1.84 5.19
N PRO A 148 26.34 -0.87 4.26
CA PRO A 148 26.59 -1.09 2.85
C PRO A 148 28.01 -1.62 2.61
N THR A 149 28.13 -2.61 1.73
CA THR A 149 29.45 -3.11 1.31
C THR A 149 30.07 -2.11 0.34
N ALA A 150 31.33 -1.74 0.56
CA ALA A 150 32.07 -0.88 -0.35
C ALA A 150 32.19 -1.56 -1.73
N SER A 151 31.71 -0.89 -2.78
CA SER A 151 31.93 -1.33 -4.16
C SER A 151 33.26 -0.76 -4.64
N ASN A 152 34.25 -1.63 -4.87
CA ASN A 152 35.52 -1.23 -5.46
C ASN A 152 35.42 -1.35 -6.98
N LEU A 153 36.00 -0.37 -7.70
CA LEU A 153 36.19 -0.46 -9.15
C LEU A 153 37.14 -1.63 -9.46
N VAL A 154 36.59 -2.74 -9.93
CA VAL A 154 37.39 -3.83 -10.49
C VAL A 154 37.79 -3.43 -11.91
N PRO A 155 39.06 -3.57 -12.32
CA PRO A 155 39.44 -3.41 -13.72
C PRO A 155 38.70 -4.45 -14.55
N MET A 156 37.64 -4.03 -15.24
CA MET A 156 36.88 -4.90 -16.13
C MET A 156 37.41 -4.78 -17.56
N VAL A 157 37.49 -5.91 -18.24
CA VAL A 157 37.62 -5.97 -19.70
C VAL A 157 36.31 -5.44 -20.29
N THR A 158 36.38 -4.66 -21.37
CA THR A 158 35.18 -4.23 -22.09
C THR A 158 34.60 -5.43 -22.83
N ASP A 159 33.63 -6.10 -22.20
CA ASP A 159 32.87 -7.18 -22.81
C ASP A 159 31.89 -6.62 -23.84
N ASP A 160 31.76 -7.30 -24.98
CA ASP A 160 30.74 -6.99 -25.98
C ASP A 160 29.37 -7.46 -25.47
N LEU A 161 28.47 -6.49 -25.24
CA LEU A 161 27.10 -6.73 -24.78
C LEU A 161 26.10 -6.96 -25.93
N GLY A 162 26.54 -6.87 -27.20
CA GLY A 162 25.67 -6.98 -28.37
C GLY A 162 24.70 -5.80 -28.54
N CYS A 163 25.04 -4.64 -27.96
CA CYS A 163 24.21 -3.44 -27.99
C CYS A 163 24.50 -2.60 -29.23
N SER A 164 23.46 -2.13 -29.92
CA SER A 164 23.57 -1.07 -30.93
C SER A 164 23.28 0.28 -30.26
N CYS A 165 24.32 1.08 -30.03
CA CYS A 165 24.20 2.39 -29.41
C CYS A 165 24.16 3.52 -30.45
N ASP A 166 23.38 4.56 -30.17
CA ASP A 166 23.46 5.81 -30.91
C ASP A 166 24.84 6.47 -30.66
N GLU A 167 25.43 7.08 -31.70
CA GLU A 167 26.77 7.70 -31.66
C GLU A 167 26.93 8.82 -30.60
N LYS A 168 25.82 9.27 -29.98
CA LYS A 168 25.82 10.28 -28.91
C LYS A 168 26.30 9.74 -27.56
N ASN A 169 26.46 8.44 -27.40
CA ASN A 169 26.92 7.83 -26.15
C ASN A 169 28.44 7.95 -25.98
N LYS A 170 28.87 8.98 -25.25
CA LYS A 170 30.29 9.20 -24.89
C LYS A 170 30.70 8.35 -23.69
N VAL A 171 30.97 7.07 -23.94
CA VAL A 171 31.31 6.07 -22.91
C VAL A 171 32.49 6.50 -22.04
N GLU A 172 33.52 7.12 -22.62
CA GLU A 172 34.69 7.62 -21.89
C GLU A 172 34.33 8.73 -20.88
N GLU A 173 33.42 9.64 -21.27
CA GLU A 173 32.94 10.73 -20.39
C GLU A 173 32.13 10.17 -19.22
N LEU A 174 31.29 9.15 -19.47
CA LEU A 174 30.50 8.48 -18.44
C LEU A 174 31.39 7.73 -17.42
N ASN A 175 32.41 7.04 -17.91
CA ASN A 175 33.39 6.35 -17.06
C ASN A 175 34.19 7.33 -16.18
N GLN A 176 34.42 8.56 -16.65
CA GLN A 176 35.08 9.60 -15.85
C GLN A 176 34.19 10.11 -14.71
N ARG A 177 32.87 10.26 -14.95
CA ARG A 177 31.91 10.69 -13.91
C ARG A 177 31.79 9.69 -12.77
N LEU A 178 31.89 8.39 -13.05
CA LEU A 178 31.82 7.34 -12.02
C LEU A 178 32.98 7.43 -11.01
N ARG A 179 34.12 8.01 -11.40
CA ARG A 179 35.29 8.20 -10.53
C ARG A 179 35.21 9.46 -9.67
N GLN A 180 34.21 10.32 -9.89
CA GLN A 180 34.02 11.53 -9.11
C GLN A 180 33.22 11.20 -7.84
N ALA A 181 33.64 11.76 -6.70
CA ALA A 181 32.87 11.68 -5.48
C ALA A 181 31.48 12.30 -5.73
N ILE A 182 30.43 11.55 -5.42
CA ILE A 182 29.06 12.03 -5.52
C ILE A 182 28.78 12.92 -4.31
N ASP A 183 28.21 14.09 -4.54
CA ASP A 183 27.66 14.92 -3.46
C ASP A 183 26.34 14.29 -2.99
N ASP A 184 26.42 13.54 -1.89
CA ASP A 184 25.27 12.83 -1.33
C ASP A 184 24.17 13.81 -0.87
N ASN A 185 24.49 15.05 -0.50
CA ASN A 185 23.46 16.03 -0.09
C ASN A 185 22.54 16.43 -1.25
N ARG A 186 23.02 16.32 -2.49
CA ARG A 186 22.21 16.59 -3.68
C ARG A 186 21.23 15.46 -3.97
N ASN A 187 21.62 14.23 -3.70
CA ASN A 187 20.87 13.03 -4.13
C ASN A 187 20.09 12.37 -2.98
N LEU A 188 20.52 12.56 -1.74
CA LEU A 188 19.96 11.99 -0.50
C LEU A 188 19.68 13.10 0.54
N PRO A 189 18.81 14.08 0.25
CA PRO A 189 18.58 15.24 1.12
C PRO A 189 17.88 14.90 2.46
N PHE A 190 17.44 13.66 2.66
CA PHE A 190 16.75 13.20 3.87
C PHE A 190 17.48 12.06 4.58
N GLY A 191 18.75 11.81 4.21
CA GLY A 191 19.47 10.59 4.53
C GLY A 191 19.39 9.56 3.41
#